data_AF-A0A7W6INX1-F1
#
_entry.id   AF-A0A7W6INX1-F1
#
_cell.length_a   1.000
_cell.length_b   1.000
_cell.length_c   1.000
_cell.angle_alpha   90.00
_cell.angle_beta   90.00
_cell.angle_gamma   90.00
#
_symmetry.space_group_name_H-M   'P 1'
#
loop_
_entity.id
_entity.type
_entity.pdbx_description
1 polymer ?
#
loop_
_entity_poly.entity_id
_entity_poly.type
_entity_poly.pdbx_seq_one_letter_code
_entity_poly.pdbx_strand_id
1 'polypeptide(L)'
;MRLVLRILGTWLIGLALVLLVVDGTKSLAANAIVFTSLGDAWTQLHPPSLGAVSGFFESRFFSDLLDAAMQALLTYPAFAVLGLPGILIALAGRRPRRERFLRQEQI
;
A
#
# COMPACT_ATOMS: atom_id res chain seq x y z
N MET A 1 0.79 -14.50 -14.69
CA MET A 1 0.60 -14.14 -13.25
C MET A 1 1.71 -13.24 -12.69
N ARG A 2 3.00 -13.54 -12.87
CA ARG A 2 4.11 -12.72 -12.31
C ARG A 2 4.20 -11.28 -12.85
N LEU A 3 3.84 -11.04 -14.11
CA LEU A 3 3.83 -9.69 -14.69
C LEU A 3 2.74 -8.81 -14.04
N VAL A 4 1.54 -9.36 -13.82
CA VAL A 4 0.42 -8.65 -13.19
C VAL A 4 0.76 -8.26 -11.76
N LEU A 5 1.33 -9.18 -10.97
CA LEU A 5 1.81 -8.88 -9.61
C LEU A 5 2.88 -7.78 -9.62
N ARG A 6 3.82 -7.82 -10.57
CA ARG A 6 4.86 -6.79 -10.67
C ARG A 6 4.29 -5.43 -11.07
N ILE A 7 3.34 -5.39 -12.00
CA ILE A 7 2.66 -4.15 -12.41
C ILE A 7 1.89 -3.58 -11.21
N LEU A 8 1.02 -4.36 -10.58
CA LEU A 8 0.24 -3.93 -9.41
C LEU A 8 1.13 -3.45 -8.26
N GLY A 9 2.18 -4.20 -7.93
CA GLY A 9 3.14 -3.81 -6.90
C GLY A 9 3.85 -2.49 -7.24
N THR A 10 4.27 -2.30 -8.49
CA THR A 10 4.92 -1.05 -8.92
C THR A 10 3.97 0.15 -8.86
N TRP A 11 2.71 -0.05 -9.26
CA TRP A 11 1.66 0.98 -9.16
C TRP A 11 1.37 1.37 -7.71
N LEU A 12 1.24 0.38 -6.80
CA LEU A 12 1.06 0.62 -5.37
C LEU A 12 2.23 1.39 -4.76
N ILE A 13 3.47 1.02 -5.12
CA ILE A 13 4.67 1.74 -4.69
C ILE A 13 4.67 3.17 -5.23
N GLY A 14 4.28 3.36 -6.50
CA GLY A 14 4.17 4.69 -7.10
C GLY A 14 3.16 5.57 -6.38
N LEU A 15 1.97 5.05 -6.07
CA LEU A 15 0.95 5.76 -5.29
C LEU A 15 1.44 6.08 -3.87
N ALA A 16 2.09 5.13 -3.21
CA ALA A 16 2.69 5.35 -1.90
C ALA A 16 3.75 6.46 -1.93
N LEU A 17 4.59 6.50 -2.96
CA LEU A 17 5.59 7.55 -3.14
C LEU A 17 4.95 8.93 -3.35
N VAL A 18 3.89 9.00 -4.17
CA VAL A 18 3.14 10.25 -4.37
C VAL A 18 2.54 10.75 -3.06
N LEU A 19 1.90 9.87 -2.29
CA LEU A 19 1.34 10.22 -0.97
C LEU A 19 2.43 10.68 0.00
N LEU A 20 3.58 10.00 0.01
CA LEU A 20 4.72 10.39 0.84
C LEU A 20 5.24 11.79 0.48
N VAL A 21 5.32 12.13 -0.82
CA VAL A 21 5.72 13.46 -1.26
C VAL A 21 4.70 14.51 -0.86
N VAL A 22 3.40 14.22 -1.00
CA VAL A 22 2.30 15.12 -0.57
C VAL A 22 2.34 15.36 0.94
N ASP A 23 2.53 14.32 1.74
CA ASP A 23 2.66 14.45 3.19
C ASP A 23 3.95 15.19 3.58
N GLY A 24 5.04 15.00 2.82
CA GLY A 24 6.28 15.74 2.97
C GLY A 24 6.10 17.24 2.70
N THR A 25 5.42 17.64 1.62
CA THR A 25 5.17 19.06 1.32
C THR A 25 4.26 19.70 2.36
N LYS A 26 3.21 18.99 2.82
CA LYS A 26 2.36 19.44 3.93
C LYS A 26 3.16 19.61 5.22
N SER A 27 4.06 18.68 5.53
CA SER A 27 4.89 18.73 6.74
C SER A 27 5.84 19.93 6.73
N LEU A 28 6.45 20.20 5.58
CA LEU A 28 7.30 21.39 5.39
C LEU A 28 6.49 22.68 5.55
N ALA A 29 5.29 22.75 4.98
CA ALA A 29 4.42 23.93 5.09
C ALA A 29 3.92 24.16 6.52
N ALA A 30 3.65 23.08 7.27
CA ALA A 30 3.18 23.14 8.65
C ALA A 30 4.30 23.31 9.68
N ASN A 31 5.57 23.24 9.25
CA ASN A 31 6.75 23.16 10.12
C ASN A 31 6.61 22.07 11.21
N ALA A 32 5.91 20.99 10.88
CA ALA A 32 5.58 19.88 11.77
C ALA A 32 5.44 18.60 10.93
N ILE A 33 5.70 17.45 11.52
CA ILE A 33 5.51 16.17 10.81
C ILE A 33 4.01 15.87 10.76
N VAL A 34 3.44 15.93 9.54
CA VAL A 34 2.02 15.71 9.26
C VAL A 34 1.90 14.58 8.25
N PHE A 35 1.14 13.55 8.61
CA PHE A 35 0.80 12.44 7.73
C PHE A 35 -0.70 12.40 7.47
N THR A 36 -1.08 12.03 6.25
CA THR A 36 -2.49 11.79 5.92
C THR A 36 -2.84 10.35 6.28
N SER A 37 -3.84 10.16 7.14
CA SER A 37 -4.34 8.83 7.48
C SER A 37 -4.99 8.17 6.27
N LEU A 38 -5.02 6.84 6.22
CA LEU A 38 -5.72 6.11 5.16
C LEU A 38 -7.22 6.45 5.15
N GLY A 39 -7.82 6.61 6.33
CA GLY A 39 -9.22 7.03 6.45
C GLY A 39 -9.48 8.39 5.80
N ASP A 40 -8.63 9.37 6.06
CA ASP A 40 -8.77 10.71 5.46
C ASP A 40 -8.56 10.66 3.95
N ALA A 41 -7.52 9.95 3.49
CA ALA A 41 -7.22 9.82 2.07
C ALA A 41 -8.35 9.10 1.31
N TRP A 42 -8.91 8.04 1.89
CA TRP A 42 -10.03 7.30 1.29
C TRP A 42 -11.30 8.15 1.31
N THR A 43 -11.61 8.80 2.43
CA THR A 43 -12.80 9.66 2.54
C THR A 43 -12.72 10.82 1.55
N GLN A 44 -11.55 11.42 1.33
CA GLN A 44 -11.36 12.46 0.32
C GLN A 44 -11.52 11.94 -1.11
N LEU A 45 -11.13 10.68 -1.37
CA LEU A 45 -11.22 10.07 -2.68
C LEU A 45 -12.65 9.64 -3.03
N HIS A 46 -13.31 8.89 -2.13
CA HIS A 46 -14.65 8.37 -2.35
C HIS A 46 -15.32 7.90 -1.03
N PRO A 47 -16.08 8.78 -0.33
CA PRO A 47 -16.75 8.42 0.91
C PRO A 47 -17.73 7.23 0.83
N PRO A 48 -18.58 7.11 -0.22
CA PRO A 48 -19.57 6.03 -0.27
C PRO A 48 -18.96 4.62 -0.33
N SER A 49 -17.75 4.47 -0.86
CA SER A 49 -17.10 3.15 -0.93
C SER A 49 -16.57 2.73 0.43
N LEU A 50 -16.15 3.66 1.29
CA LEU A 50 -15.78 3.35 2.67
C LEU A 50 -16.99 2.79 3.41
N GLY A 51 -18.15 3.46 3.32
CA GLY A 51 -19.39 2.98 3.93
C GLY A 51 -19.83 1.61 3.42
N ALA A 52 -19.68 1.33 2.11
CA ALA A 52 -19.99 0.03 1.54
C ALA A 52 -19.08 -1.09 2.07
N VAL A 53 -17.78 -0.81 2.27
CA VAL A 53 -16.84 -1.79 2.84
C VAL A 53 -17.12 -2.01 4.33
N SER A 54 -17.40 -0.95 5.09
CA SER A 54 -17.80 -1.08 6.50
C SER A 54 -19.07 -1.93 6.65
N GLY A 55 -20.12 -1.64 5.88
CA GLY A 55 -21.35 -2.44 5.88
C GLY A 55 -21.13 -3.89 5.43
N PHE A 56 -20.18 -4.14 4.52
CA PHE A 56 -19.79 -5.50 4.15
C PHE A 56 -19.12 -6.24 5.33
N PHE A 57 -18.29 -5.58 6.13
CA PHE A 57 -17.64 -6.19 7.30
C PHE A 57 -18.63 -6.47 8.43
N GLU A 58 -19.60 -5.58 8.64
CA GLU A 58 -20.69 -5.79 9.60
C GLU A 58 -21.53 -7.03 9.27
N SER A 59 -21.67 -7.38 7.98
CA SER A 59 -22.43 -8.57 7.55
C SER A 59 -21.72 -9.91 7.84
N ARG A 60 -20.50 -9.89 8.37
CA ARG A 60 -19.66 -11.08 8.58
C ARG A 60 -19.71 -11.55 10.03
N PHE A 61 -19.54 -12.86 10.24
CA PHE A 61 -19.57 -13.51 11.55
C PHE A 61 -18.57 -12.96 12.59
N PHE A 62 -17.48 -12.31 12.14
CA PHE A 62 -16.47 -11.70 13.01
C PHE A 62 -16.48 -10.16 12.89
N SER A 63 -17.67 -9.56 12.84
CA SER A 63 -17.88 -8.12 12.63
C SER A 63 -17.00 -7.27 13.55
N ASP A 64 -16.99 -7.56 14.85
CA ASP A 64 -16.28 -6.74 15.84
C ASP A 64 -14.76 -6.75 15.62
N LEU A 65 -14.21 -7.90 15.25
CA LEU A 65 -12.78 -8.03 14.93
C LEU A 65 -12.44 -7.31 13.63
N LEU A 66 -13.30 -7.42 12.62
CA LEU A 66 -13.10 -6.78 11.33
C LEU A 66 -13.21 -5.26 11.43
N ASP A 67 -14.17 -4.76 12.21
CA ASP A 67 -14.34 -3.33 12.47
C ASP A 67 -13.16 -2.77 13.26
N ALA A 68 -12.75 -3.44 14.35
CA ALA A 68 -11.55 -3.03 15.10
C ALA A 68 -10.28 -3.04 14.23
N ALA A 69 -10.09 -4.06 13.39
CA ALA A 69 -8.98 -4.13 12.46
C ALA A 69 -9.05 -3.05 11.38
N MET A 70 -10.24 -2.77 10.85
CA MET A 70 -10.47 -1.72 9.86
C MET A 70 -10.16 -0.35 10.46
N GLN A 71 -10.73 -0.02 11.61
CA GLN A 71 -10.50 1.26 12.29
C GLN A 71 -9.02 1.46 12.59
N ALA A 72 -8.33 0.43 13.10
CA ALA A 72 -6.88 0.49 13.28
C ALA A 72 -6.15 0.78 11.96
N LEU A 73 -6.53 0.10 10.87
CA LEU A 73 -5.92 0.31 9.55
C LEU A 73 -6.16 1.72 8.99
N LEU A 74 -7.35 2.29 9.21
CA LEU A 74 -7.70 3.64 8.75
C LEU A 74 -6.90 4.73 9.47
N THR A 75 -6.43 4.50 10.70
CA THR A 75 -5.58 5.45 11.43
C THR A 75 -4.13 5.48 10.94
N TYR A 76 -3.67 4.42 10.27
CA TYR A 76 -2.29 4.38 9.79
C TYR A 76 -2.07 5.30 8.57
N PRO A 77 -0.82 5.79 8.37
CA PRO A 77 -0.51 6.65 7.24
C PRO A 77 -0.79 5.95 5.91
N ALA A 78 -1.48 6.64 4.99
CA ALA A 78 -1.92 6.07 3.72
C ALA A 78 -0.75 5.53 2.87
N PHE A 79 0.39 6.24 2.86
CA PHE A 79 1.59 5.81 2.15
C PHE A 79 2.14 4.49 2.69
N ALA A 80 2.08 4.25 4.00
CA ALA A 80 2.59 3.03 4.62
C ALA A 80 1.67 1.84 4.31
N VAL A 81 0.35 2.06 4.38
CA VAL A 81 -0.64 1.02 4.11
C VAL A 81 -0.63 0.58 2.64
N LEU A 82 -0.35 1.48 1.69
CA LEU A 82 -0.21 1.11 0.27
C LEU A 82 1.21 0.63 -0.09
N GLY A 83 2.22 1.27 0.50
CA GLY A 83 3.63 1.04 0.18
C GLY A 83 4.12 -0.31 0.67
N LEU A 84 3.78 -0.70 1.91
CA LEU A 84 4.27 -1.94 2.50
C LEU A 84 3.77 -3.19 1.73
N PRO A 85 2.46 -3.33 1.43
CA PRO A 85 1.96 -4.42 0.60
C PRO A 85 2.46 -4.30 -0.85
N GLY A 86 2.57 -3.08 -1.39
CA GLY A 86 3.11 -2.85 -2.73
C GLY A 86 4.53 -3.40 -2.89
N ILE A 87 5.41 -3.15 -1.92
CA ILE A 87 6.77 -3.68 -1.86
C ILE A 87 6.75 -5.20 -1.77
N LEU A 88 5.95 -5.77 -0.86
CA LEU A 88 5.85 -7.23 -0.69
C LEU A 88 5.39 -7.92 -1.97
N ILE A 89 4.38 -7.39 -2.65
CA ILE A 89 3.86 -7.90 -3.93
C ILE A 89 4.91 -7.76 -5.03
N ALA A 90 5.58 -6.60 -5.11
CA ALA A 90 6.63 -6.37 -6.09
C ALA A 90 7.79 -7.35 -5.91
N LEU A 91 8.22 -7.59 -4.67
CA LEU A 91 9.26 -8.56 -4.32
C LEU A 91 8.84 -10.00 -4.64
N ALA A 92 7.62 -10.41 -4.29
CA ALA A 92 7.08 -11.73 -4.63
C ALA A 92 7.00 -11.97 -6.15
N GLY A 93 6.83 -10.89 -6.93
CA GLY A 93 6.88 -10.94 -8.40
C GLY A 93 8.28 -11.04 -9.00
N ARG A 94 9.37 -10.81 -8.22
CA ARG A 94 10.75 -10.87 -8.73
C ARG A 94 11.14 -12.32 -8.98
N ARG A 95 11.72 -12.59 -10.16
CA ARG A 95 12.44 -13.84 -10.40
C ARG A 95 13.76 -13.78 -9.62
N PRO A 96 14.15 -14.82 -8.87
CA PRO A 96 15.52 -14.91 -8.38
C PRO A 96 16.43 -14.88 -9.61
N ARG A 97 17.34 -13.90 -9.64
CA ARG A 97 18.35 -13.79 -10.68
C ARG A 97 19.27 -14.99 -10.47
N ARG A 98 18.99 -16.08 -11.19
CA ARG A 98 19.90 -17.22 -11.24
C ARG A 98 21.10 -16.72 -12.00
N GLU A 99 22.09 -16.25 -11.26
CA GLU A 99 23.36 -15.82 -11.79
C GLU A 99 23.93 -17.01 -12.57
N ARG A 100 23.79 -16.98 -13.89
CA ARG A 100 24.59 -17.83 -14.77
C ARG A 100 25.99 -17.22 -14.82
N PHE A 101 26.66 -17.18 -13.67
CA PHE A 101 28.09 -17.39 -13.67
C PHE A 101 28.23 -18.88 -13.95
N LEU A 102 28.71 -19.26 -15.13
CA LEU A 102 29.51 -20.47 -15.35
C LEU A 102 29.86 -20.58 -16.84
N ARG A 103 31.18 -20.60 -17.07
CA ARG A 103 31.94 -20.91 -18.30
C ARG A 103 32.02 -19.83 -19.37
N GLN A 104 32.91 -18.87 -19.10
CA GLN A 104 33.68 -18.18 -20.16
C GLN A 104 35.12 -18.67 -20.28
N GLU A 105 35.51 -19.74 -19.58
CA GLU A 105 36.85 -20.33 -19.68
C GLU A 105 36.77 -21.72 -20.32
N GLN A 106 36.88 -21.77 -21.64
CA GLN A 106 37.46 -22.86 -22.45
C GLN A 106 37.21 -22.52 -23.92
N ILE A 107 38.22 -21.98 -24.60
CA ILE A 107 38.76 -22.36 -25.93
C ILE A 107 40.04 -21.53 -26.13
#